data_AF-A0A927NKF6-F1
#
_entry.id   AF-A0A927NKF6-F1
#
_cell.length_a   1.000
_cell.length_b   1.000
_cell.length_c   1.000
_cell.angle_alpha   90.00
_cell.angle_beta   90.00
_cell.angle_gamma   90.00
#
_symmetry.space_group_name_H-M   'P 1'
#
loop_
_entity.id
_entity.type
_entity.pdbx_description
1 polymer ?
#
loop_
_entity_poly.entity_id
_entity_poly.type
_entity_poly.pdbx_seq_one_letter_code
_entity_poly.pdbx_strand_id
1 'polypeptide(L)' 'MKVILLKDVKAQGKKGDVIDVNDGFAKNFL' A
#
# COMPACT_ATOMS: atom_id res chain seq x y z
N MET A 1 -1.30 -9.35 -1.10
CA MET A 1 -1.40 -9.03 0.33
C MET A 1 -2.14 -7.71 0.50
N LYS A 2 -3.18 -7.70 1.34
CA LYS A 2 -3.90 -6.47 1.69
C LYS A 2 -3.12 -5.67 2.72
N VAL A 3 -2.89 -4.39 2.45
CA VAL A 3 -2.19 -3.46 3.34
C VAL A 3 -2.97 -2.16 3.47
N ILE A 4 -2.84 -1.48 4.61
CA ILE A 4 -3.44 -0.16 4.83
C ILE A 4 -2.38 0.93 4.65
N LEU A 5 -2.68 1.94 3.84
CA LEU A 5 -1.77 3.05 3.61
C LEU A 5 -1.81 4.01 4.81
N LEU A 6 -0.68 4.22 5.47
CA LEU A 6 -0.59 5.18 6.58
C LEU A 6 -0.43 6.64 6.13
N LYS A 7 -0.13 6.84 4.84
CA LYS A 7 0.07 8.13 4.18
C LYS A 7 -0.45 8.05 2.74
N ASP A 8 -0.66 9.21 2.13
CA ASP A 8 -0.98 9.26 0.70
C ASP A 8 0.22 8.78 -0.13
N VAL A 9 0.00 7.81 -1.01
CA VAL A 9 1.02 7.26 -1.89
C VAL A 9 0.59 7.49 -3.33
N LYS A 10 1.36 8.32 -4.04
CA LYS A 10 1.06 8.71 -5.42
C LYS A 10 1.04 7.48 -6.33
N ALA A 11 -0.09 7.25 -7.00
CA ALA A 11 -0.43 6.10 -7.86
C ALA A 11 -0.91 4.83 -7.14
N GLN A 12 -0.86 4.78 -5.81
CA GLN A 12 -1.30 3.60 -5.03
C GLN A 12 -2.60 3.87 -4.27
N GLY A 13 -2.76 5.06 -3.66
CA GLY A 13 -3.98 5.39 -2.92
C GLY A 13 -3.79 6.52 -1.91
N LYS A 14 -4.84 6.80 -1.14
CA LYS A 14 -4.82 7.79 -0.07
C LYS A 14 -4.60 7.15 1.30
N LYS A 15 -4.27 7.97 2.29
CA LYS A 15 -4.14 7.56 3.69
C LYS A 15 -5.45 6.92 4.16
N GLY A 16 -5.34 5.71 4.72
CA GLY A 16 -6.45 4.91 5.21
C GLY A 16 -7.03 3.96 4.18
N ASP A 17 -6.63 4.05 2.91
CA ASP A 17 -7.09 3.10 1.89
C ASP A 17 -6.44 1.72 2.12
N VAL A 18 -7.26 0.68 1.94
CA VAL A 18 -6.81 -0.71 1.92
C VAL A 18 -6.62 -1.13 0.47
N ILE A 19 -5.38 -1.41 0.09
CA ILE A 19 -5.02 -1.83 -1.27
C ILE A 19 -4.47 -3.26 -1.26
N ASP A 20 -4.71 -3.99 -2.33
CA ASP A 20 -4.10 -5.31 -2.54
C ASP A 20 -2.87 -5.16 -3.44
N VAL A 21 -1.74 -5.62 -2.96
CA VAL A 21 -0.44 -5.49 -3.61
C VAL A 21 0.33 -6.78 -3.54
N ASN A 22 1.32 -6.97 -4.40
CA ASN A 22 2.19 -8.13 -4.33
C ASN A 22 2.99 -8.16 -3.04
N ASP A 23 3.18 -9.35 -2.48
CA ASP A 23 3.83 -9.54 -1.18
C ASP A 23 5.27 -8.99 -1.15
N GLY A 24 6.02 -9.11 -2.25
CA GLY A 24 7.37 -8.54 -2.36
C GLY A 24 7.36 -7.01 -2.38
N PHE A 25 6.34 -6.39 -2.97
CA PHE A 25 6.19 -4.93 -2.97
C PHE A 25 5.77 -4.42 -1.58
N ALA A 26 4.85 -5.12 -0.92
CA ALA A 26 4.42 -4.82 0.45
C ALA A 26 5.55 -4.92 1.49
N LYS A 27 6.50 -5.84 1.32
CA LYS A 27 7.56 -6.08 2.32
C LYS A 27 8.83 -5.29 2.08
N ASN A 28 9.15 -5.00 0.81
CA ASN A 28 10.45 -4.44 0.45
C ASN A 28 10.37 -2.96 0.04
N PHE A 29 9.18 -2.40 -0.17
CA PHE A 29 9.03 -1.03 -0.68
C PHE A 29 7.96 -0.19 0.00
N LEU A 30 6.75 -0.74 0.20
CA LEU A 30 5.66 -0.06 0.93
C LEU A 30 5.87 -0.07 2.45
#